data_AF-A0A9R1V4J7-F1
#
_entry.id   AF-A0A9R1V4J7-F1
#
_cell.length_a   1.000
_cell.length_b   1.000
_cell.length_c   1.000
_cell.angle_alpha   90.00
_cell.angle_beta   90.00
_cell.angle_gamma   90.00
#
_symmetry.space_group_name_H-M   'P 1'
#
loop_
_entity.id
_entity.type
_entity.pdbx_description
1 polymer ?
#
loop_
_entity_poly.entity_id
_entity_poly.type
_entity_poly.pdbx_seq_one_letter_code
_entity_poly.pdbx_strand_id
1 'polypeptide(L)'
;MTGSGDELIDGKEDEYAWLEEIDAPDVAIKTIDIVSKSVVVEFEVGGSGIRIGGMAKGSRMIHPNMGTLLGVITTDARVDTDI
;
A
#
# COMPACT_ATOMS: atom_id res chain seq x y z
N MET A 1 1.81 3.61 -24.17
CA MET A 1 2.51 3.12 -22.96
C MET A 1 1.45 2.67 -21.97
N THR A 2 0.95 1.46 -22.17
CA THR A 2 0.05 0.75 -21.27
C THR A 2 0.59 -0.67 -21.24
N GLY A 3 1.70 -0.88 -20.54
CA GLY A 3 2.16 -2.24 -20.26
C GLY A 3 1.22 -2.80 -19.20
N SER A 4 0.47 -3.85 -19.53
CA SER A 4 -0.20 -4.61 -18.48
C SER A 4 0.87 -5.32 -17.64
N GLY A 5 0.59 -5.54 -16.36
CA GLY A 5 1.52 -6.19 -15.43
C GLY A 5 1.99 -7.57 -15.87
N ASP A 6 1.33 -8.16 -16.87
CA ASP A 6 1.64 -9.47 -17.45
C ASP A 6 2.99 -9.48 -18.18
N GLU A 7 3.47 -8.34 -18.70
CA GLU A 7 4.79 -8.27 -19.36
C GLU A 7 5.97 -8.36 -18.37
N LEU A 8 5.74 -8.19 -17.06
CA LEU A 8 6.80 -8.24 -16.06
C LEU A 8 7.06 -9.66 -15.52
N ILE A 9 6.12 -10.59 -15.74
CA ILE A 9 6.17 -11.97 -15.24
C ILE A 9 6.18 -12.94 -16.42
N ASP A 10 7.01 -12.66 -17.44
CA ASP A 10 7.13 -13.52 -18.61
C ASP A 10 7.73 -14.90 -18.24
N GLY A 11 6.84 -15.89 -18.08
CA GLY A 11 7.13 -17.30 -18.26
C GLY A 11 8.01 -17.98 -17.20
N LYS A 12 8.15 -17.42 -15.99
CA LYS A 12 8.91 -18.06 -14.89
C LYS A 12 8.11 -18.23 -13.60
N GLU A 13 6.86 -18.65 -13.72
CA GLU A 13 5.93 -18.83 -12.59
C GLU A 13 6.52 -19.74 -11.49
N ASP A 14 7.31 -20.74 -11.84
CA ASP A 14 7.95 -21.67 -10.89
C ASP A 14 9.19 -21.10 -10.17
N GLU A 15 9.86 -20.07 -10.72
CA GLU A 15 11.06 -19.44 -10.11
C GLU A 15 10.68 -18.39 -9.04
N TYR A 16 9.44 -17.91 -9.08
CA TYR A 16 8.96 -16.81 -8.26
C TYR A 16 7.99 -17.24 -7.16
N ALA A 17 8.21 -18.40 -6.52
CA ALA A 17 7.43 -18.81 -5.33
C ALA A 17 7.40 -17.74 -4.21
N TRP A 18 8.37 -16.82 -4.18
CA TRP A 18 8.37 -15.63 -3.31
C TRP A 18 7.28 -14.59 -3.65
N LEU A 19 6.64 -14.66 -4.82
CA LEU A 19 5.51 -13.80 -5.20
C LEU A 19 4.25 -14.10 -4.40
N GLU A 20 4.09 -15.32 -3.85
CA GLU A 20 2.95 -15.62 -2.97
C GLU A 20 2.95 -14.73 -1.71
N GLU A 21 4.11 -14.23 -1.29
CA GLU A 21 4.25 -13.25 -0.19
C GLU A 21 4.01 -11.80 -0.65
N ILE A 22 4.09 -11.52 -1.96
CA ILE A 22 3.92 -10.19 -2.58
C ILE A 22 2.43 -9.90 -2.89
N ASP A 23 1.51 -10.79 -2.53
CA ASP A 23 0.06 -10.56 -2.69
C ASP A 23 -0.47 -9.43 -1.78
N ALA A 24 0.26 -9.12 -0.71
CA ALA A 24 -0.05 -8.00 0.17
C ALA A 24 0.56 -6.67 -0.35
N PRO A 25 -0.25 -5.61 -0.54
CA PRO A 25 0.21 -4.37 -1.19
C PRO A 25 1.27 -3.62 -0.37
N ASP A 26 1.27 -3.75 0.96
CA ASP A 26 2.28 -3.17 1.84
C ASP A 26 3.63 -3.90 1.79
N VAL A 27 3.65 -5.18 1.38
CA VAL A 27 4.86 -5.94 1.06
C VAL A 27 5.41 -5.49 -0.29
N ALA A 28 4.54 -5.37 -1.30
CA ALA A 28 4.92 -5.01 -2.67
C ALA A 28 5.62 -3.64 -2.79
N ILE A 29 5.29 -2.67 -1.92
CA ILE A 29 5.89 -1.32 -1.96
C ILE A 29 7.21 -1.19 -1.18
N LYS A 30 7.67 -2.26 -0.50
CA LYS A 30 8.91 -2.23 0.29
C LYS A 30 10.12 -2.03 -0.59
N THR A 31 11.11 -1.34 -0.04
CA THR A 31 12.44 -1.24 -0.66
C THR A 31 13.50 -1.79 0.27
N ILE A 32 13.93 -0.97 1.23
CA ILE A 32 14.86 -1.32 2.31
C ILE A 32 14.15 -1.32 3.67
N ASP A 33 12.84 -1.51 3.62
CA ASP A 33 11.94 -1.63 4.74
C ASP A 33 12.08 -3.05 5.32
N ILE A 34 12.53 -3.17 6.57
CA ILE A 34 12.69 -4.48 7.22
C ILE A 34 11.36 -5.10 7.67
N VAL A 35 10.31 -4.28 7.77
CA VAL A 35 8.95 -4.69 8.14
C VAL A 35 7.94 -3.99 7.23
N SER A 36 6.86 -4.69 6.92
CA SER A 36 5.68 -4.12 6.26
C SER A 36 4.94 -3.21 7.24
N LYS A 37 4.30 -2.15 6.74
CA LYS A 37 3.63 -1.14 7.58
C LYS A 37 2.23 -0.91 7.02
N SER A 38 1.26 -1.56 7.66
CA SER A 38 -0.15 -1.43 7.35
C SER A 38 -0.96 -1.38 8.65
N VAL A 39 -2.12 -0.71 8.61
CA VAL A 39 -3.05 -0.62 9.74
C VAL A 39 -4.47 -0.45 9.22
N VAL A 40 -5.44 -0.98 9.96
CA VAL A 40 -6.86 -0.73 9.76
C VAL A 40 -7.46 -0.29 11.10
N VAL A 41 -8.26 0.76 11.07
CA VAL A 41 -9.00 1.27 12.23
C VAL A 41 -10.48 1.33 11.88
N GLU A 42 -11.32 0.92 12.82
CA GLU A 42 -12.78 0.95 12.72
C GLU A 42 -13.37 1.77 13.86
N PHE A 43 -14.33 2.63 13.54
CA PHE A 43 -15.01 3.47 14.52
C PHE A 43 -16.37 3.94 14.00
N GLU A 44 -17.21 4.43 14.91
CA GLU A 44 -18.52 4.99 14.58
C GLU A 44 -18.47 6.51 14.47
N VAL A 45 -19.10 7.05 13.42
CA VAL A 45 -19.32 8.49 13.22
C VAL A 45 -20.78 8.70 12.85
N GLY A 46 -21.51 9.50 13.63
CA GLY A 46 -22.92 9.81 13.36
C GLY A 46 -23.82 8.56 13.28
N GLY A 47 -23.48 7.50 14.02
CA GLY A 47 -24.20 6.22 13.99
C GLY A 47 -23.92 5.34 12.78
N SER A 48 -22.95 5.71 11.92
CA SER A 48 -22.46 4.87 10.82
C SER A 48 -21.08 4.30 11.18
N GLY A 49 -20.90 2.99 10.99
CA GLY A 49 -19.59 2.36 11.10
C GLY A 49 -18.72 2.73 9.91
N ILE A 50 -17.49 3.17 10.19
CA ILE A 50 -16.50 3.61 9.20
C ILE A 50 -15.22 2.80 9.39
N ARG A 51 -14.60 2.43 8.28
CA ARG A 51 -13.27 1.80 8.24
C ARG A 51 -12.27 2.70 7.52
N ILE A 52 -11.09 2.82 8.11
CA ILE A 52 -9.92 3.48 7.49
C ILE A 52 -8.78 2.48 7.46
N GLY A 53 -8.28 2.20 6.26
CA GLY A 53 -7.06 1.42 6.02
C GLY A 53 -5.91 2.33 5.61
N GLY A 54 -4.69 1.93 5.94
CA GLY A 54 -3.50 2.65 5.51
C GLY A 54 -2.29 1.73 5.38
N MET A 55 -1.40 2.06 4.45
CA MET A 55 -0.09 1.43 4.31
C MET A 55 0.97 2.45 3.95
N ALA A 56 2.23 2.18 4.31
CA ALA A 56 3.34 3.08 4.00
C ALA A 56 4.69 2.35 3.82
N LYS A 57 5.60 2.99 3.08
CA LYS A 57 7.02 2.62 3.01
C LYS A 57 7.90 3.83 3.25
N GLY A 58 9.11 3.56 3.76
CA GLY A 58 10.11 4.59 3.99
C GLY A 58 10.89 4.34 5.27
N SER A 59 12.01 3.62 5.16
CA SER A 59 12.92 3.35 6.29
C SER A 59 14.24 4.13 6.23
N ARG A 60 14.60 4.70 5.07
CA ARG A 60 15.75 5.61 4.88
C ARG A 60 15.46 6.64 3.79
N MET A 61 16.40 7.58 3.63
CA MET A 61 16.21 8.81 2.85
C MET A 61 14.99 9.59 3.36
N ILE A 62 14.72 9.53 4.66
CA ILE A 62 13.63 10.23 5.31
C ILE A 62 14.14 11.60 5.74
N HIS A 63 14.11 12.53 4.80
CA HIS A 63 14.11 13.96 5.06
C HIS A 63 12.71 14.44 4.63
N PRO A 64 11.78 14.76 5.55
CA PRO A 64 10.35 14.99 5.24
C PRO A 64 10.06 16.09 4.21
N ASN A 65 11.07 16.81 3.76
CA ASN A 65 11.01 17.84 2.72
C ASN A 65 11.79 17.51 1.43
N MET A 66 12.49 16.35 1.35
CA MET A 66 13.07 15.74 0.12
C MET A 66 13.53 14.31 0.47
N GLY A 67 12.61 13.37 0.40
CA GLY A 67 12.83 11.96 0.74
C GLY A 67 11.78 11.07 0.12
N THR A 68 12.04 9.76 0.03
CA THR A 68 11.07 8.81 -0.52
C THR A 68 10.18 8.24 0.58
N LEU A 69 8.99 8.82 0.74
CA LEU A 69 7.89 8.26 1.51
C LEU A 69 6.72 8.04 0.56
N LEU A 70 6.16 6.83 0.56
CA LEU A 70 4.91 6.51 -0.12
C LEU A 70 3.92 6.08 0.96
N GLY A 71 2.77 6.74 1.00
CA GLY A 71 1.66 6.41 1.89
C GLY A 71 0.37 6.36 1.10
N VAL A 72 -0.46 5.36 1.41
CA VAL A 72 -1.80 5.19 0.82
C VAL A 72 -2.79 5.05 1.96
N ILE A 73 -3.90 5.78 1.88
CA ILE A 73 -5.02 5.71 2.82
C ILE A 73 -6.28 5.37 2.01
N THR A 74 -7.07 4.43 2.51
CA THR A 74 -8.36 4.05 1.95
C THR A 74 -9.44 4.17 3.02
N THR A 75 -10.65 4.53 2.62
CA THR A 75 -11.80 4.58 3.52
C THR A 75 -13.08 4.31 2.75
N ASP A 76 -14.07 3.74 3.43
CA ASP A 76 -15.45 3.64 2.95
C ASP A 76 -16.31 4.84 3.39
N ALA A 77 -15.74 5.81 4.11
CA ALA A 77 -16.42 7.05 4.45
C ALA A 77 -16.83 7.80 3.17
N ARG A 78 -18.10 8.20 3.13
CA ARG A 78 -18.60 9.12 2.11
C ARG A 78 -18.14 10.52 2.49
N VAL A 79 -17.25 11.08 1.68
CA VAL A 79 -16.74 12.44 1.82
C VAL A 79 -17.04 13.23 0.56
N ASP A 80 -17.38 14.50 0.73
CA ASP A 80 -17.47 15.44 -0.39
C ASP A 80 -16.06 15.80 -0.87
N THR A 81 -15.91 16.12 -2.15
CA THR A 81 -14.62 16.45 -2.77
C THR A 81 -14.03 17.77 -2.32
N ASP A 82 -14.84 18.63 -1.70
CA ASP A 82 -14.46 19.99 -1.30
C ASP A 82 -14.00 20.08 0.16
N ILE A 83 -13.76 18.93 0.78
CA ILE A 83 -13.16 18.78 2.12
C ILE A 83 -11.64 18.61 1.97
#